data_AF-A0A1G9JJF3-F1
#
_entry.id   AF-A0A1G9JJF3-F1
#
_cell.length_a   1.000
_cell.length_b   1.000
_cell.length_c   1.000
_cell.angle_alpha   90.00
_cell.angle_beta   90.00
_cell.angle_gamma   90.00
#
_symmetry.space_group_name_H-M   'P 1'
#
loop_
_entity.id
_entity.type
_entity.pdbx_description
1 polymer ?
#
loop_
_entity_poly.entity_id
_entity_poly.type
_entity_poly.pdbx_seq_one_letter_code
_entity_poly.pdbx_strand_id
1 'polypeptide(L)'
;MIIKTPTTARAEFYDILKQVNRSHKPIVISGKNSENNAVIIGQKDWDSIQETMYLESTGTLDVVREREKDDSGFTNVEDIDWDNL
;
A
#
# COMPACT_ATOMS: atom_id res chain seq x y z
N MET A 1 11.37 4.27 -11.59
CA MET A 1 11.69 3.09 -10.76
C MET A 1 13.19 3.10 -10.51
N ILE A 2 13.65 2.99 -9.26
CA ILE A 2 15.08 2.95 -8.93
C ILE A 2 15.50 1.49 -8.77
N ILE A 3 16.55 1.08 -9.48
CA ILE A 3 17.10 -0.29 -9.43
C ILE A 3 18.53 -0.22 -8.88
N LYS A 4 18.85 -1.06 -7.90
CA LYS A 4 20.15 -1.15 -7.25
C LYS A 4 20.67 -2.59 -7.32
N THR A 5 21.98 -2.77 -7.41
CA THR A 5 22.58 -4.10 -7.19
C THR A 5 22.58 -4.41 -5.69
N PRO A 6 22.63 -5.69 -5.26
CA PRO A 6 22.75 -6.05 -3.85
C PRO A 6 23.96 -5.37 -3.17
N THR A 7 25.10 -5.28 -3.87
CA THR A 7 26.31 -4.64 -3.35
C THR A 7 26.10 -3.15 -3.09
N THR A 8 25.48 -2.44 -4.04
CA THR A 8 25.15 -1.01 -3.88
C THR A 8 24.12 -0.82 -2.78
N ALA A 9 23.08 -1.64 -2.74
CA ALA A 9 22.03 -1.56 -1.73
C ALA A 9 22.57 -1.79 -0.31
N ARG A 10 23.52 -2.70 -0.14
CA ARG A 10 24.22 -2.92 1.14
C ARG A 10 25.00 -1.69 1.59
N ALA A 11 25.72 -1.03 0.67
CA ALA A 11 26.51 0.15 0.98
C ALA A 11 25.64 1.37 1.36
N GLU A 12 24.45 1.47 0.77
CA GLU A 12 23.53 2.61 0.92
C GLU A 12 22.30 2.29 1.80
N PHE A 13 22.35 1.19 2.58
CA PHE A 13 21.14 0.60 3.17
C PHE A 13 20.33 1.58 4.02
N TYR A 14 20.97 2.36 4.89
CA TYR A 14 20.25 3.33 5.73
C TYR A 14 19.64 4.49 4.94
N ASP A 15 20.25 4.89 3.82
CA ASP A 15 19.69 5.95 2.98
C ASP A 15 18.52 5.42 2.14
N ILE A 16 18.59 4.17 1.70
CA ILE A 16 17.46 3.46 1.10
C ILE A 16 16.28 3.43 2.07
N LEU A 17 16.49 3.06 3.34
CA LEU A 17 15.42 3.04 4.36
C LEU A 17 14.78 4.42 4.53
N LYS A 18 15.57 5.50 4.62
CA LYS A 18 15.05 6.87 4.69
C LYS A 18 14.28 7.24 3.42
N GLN A 19 14.80 6.86 2.24
CA GLN A 19 14.23 7.22 0.96
C GLN A 19 12.87 6.57 0.75
N VAL A 20 12.73 5.25 1.00
CA VAL A 20 11.45 4.55 0.81
C VAL A 20 10.38 5.10 1.75
N ASN A 21 10.72 5.37 3.02
CA ASN A 21 9.78 5.92 4.00
C ASN A 21 9.41 7.39 3.75
N ARG A 22 10.29 8.20 3.13
CA ARG A 22 9.99 9.61 2.82
C ARG A 22 9.27 9.79 1.49
N SER A 23 9.63 8.99 0.50
CA SER A 23 9.14 9.16 -0.87
C SER A 23 7.92 8.31 -1.19
N HIS A 24 7.59 7.31 -0.35
CA HIS A 24 6.54 6.32 -0.60
C HIS A 24 6.71 5.63 -1.96
N LYS A 25 7.97 5.38 -2.36
CA LYS A 25 8.33 4.74 -3.63
C LYS A 25 9.20 3.51 -3.38
N PRO A 26 8.86 2.35 -3.96
CA PRO A 26 9.68 1.15 -3.85
C PRO A 26 11.03 1.31 -4.55
N ILE A 27 12.04 0.62 -4.02
CA ILE A 27 13.34 0.43 -4.66
C ILE A 27 13.52 -1.07 -4.94
N VAL A 28 13.93 -1.39 -6.16
CA VAL A 28 14.17 -2.78 -6.58
C VAL A 28 15.65 -3.10 -6.42
N ILE A 29 15.94 -4.21 -5.76
CA ILE A 29 17.24 -4.85 -5.77
C ILE A 29 17.24 -5.89 -6.89
N SER A 30 18.20 -5.79 -7.79
CA SER A 30 18.41 -6.73 -8.89
C SER A 30 19.84 -7.28 -8.84
N GLY A 31 19.95 -8.57 -8.51
CA GLY A 31 21.21 -9.29 -8.42
C GLY A 31 21.54 -10.06 -9.70
N LYS A 32 22.70 -10.74 -9.69
CA LYS A 32 23.12 -11.60 -10.80
C LYS A 32 22.24 -12.85 -10.94
N ASN A 33 21.77 -13.38 -9.81
CA ASN A 33 20.83 -14.50 -9.75
C ASN A 33 19.48 -14.00 -9.21
N SER A 34 18.39 -14.60 -9.66
CA SER A 34 17.03 -14.20 -9.27
C SER A 34 16.76 -14.36 -7.78
N GLU A 35 17.43 -15.28 -7.07
CA GLU A 35 17.30 -15.40 -5.61
C GLU A 35 17.82 -14.17 -4.83
N ASN A 36 18.57 -13.28 -5.49
CA ASN A 36 19.09 -12.04 -4.89
C ASN A 36 18.23 -10.82 -5.23
N ASN A 37 17.09 -11.02 -5.89
CA ASN A 37 16.17 -9.93 -6.22
C ASN A 37 15.24 -9.67 -5.05
N ALA A 38 14.98 -8.40 -4.77
CA ALA A 38 14.05 -7.99 -3.72
C ALA A 38 13.42 -6.64 -4.05
N VAL A 39 12.32 -6.32 -3.38
CA VAL A 39 11.74 -4.98 -3.40
C VAL A 39 11.76 -4.46 -1.97
N ILE A 40 12.34 -3.28 -1.77
CA ILE A 40 12.30 -2.58 -0.48
C ILE A 40 11.23 -1.50 -0.55
N ILE A 41 10.33 -1.52 0.43
CA ILE A 41 9.22 -0.57 0.61
C ILE A 41 9.25 -0.01 2.03
N GLY A 42 8.60 1.14 2.23
CA GLY A 42 8.37 1.66 3.57
C GLY A 42 7.47 0.72 4.37
N GLN A 43 7.70 0.62 5.68
CA GLN A 43 6.93 -0.29 6.53
C GLN A 43 5.44 0.12 6.58
N LYS A 44 5.16 1.43 6.66
CA LYS A 44 3.79 1.96 6.59
C LYS A 44 3.10 1.64 5.26
N ASP A 45 3.85 1.69 4.16
CA ASP A 45 3.30 1.36 2.83
C ASP A 45 3.00 -0.14 2.74
N TRP A 46 3.85 -1.00 3.32
CA TRP A 46 3.58 -2.43 3.42
C TRP A 46 2.33 -2.73 4.22
N ASP A 47 2.17 -2.13 5.40
CA ASP A 47 0.96 -2.29 6.22
C ASP A 47 -0.28 -1.84 5.45
N SER A 48 -0.21 -0.72 4.72
CA SER A 48 -1.32 -0.21 3.91
C SER A 48 -1.68 -1.17 2.78
N ILE A 49 -0.70 -1.82 2.15
CA ILE A 49 -0.92 -2.86 1.14
C ILE A 49 -1.59 -4.09 1.76
N GLN A 50 -1.14 -4.53 2.93
CA GLN A 50 -1.74 -5.67 3.64
C GLN A 50 -3.21 -5.38 4.01
N GLU A 51 -3.48 -4.20 4.57
CA GLU A 51 -4.83 -3.75 4.90
C GLU A 51 -5.72 -3.70 3.66
N THR A 52 -5.23 -3.11 2.56
CA THR A 52 -5.98 -3.04 1.30
C THR A 52 -6.33 -4.45 0.78
N MET A 53 -5.37 -5.38 0.79
CA MET A 53 -5.62 -6.76 0.38
C MET A 53 -6.62 -7.47 1.31
N TYR A 54 -6.57 -7.18 2.61
CA TYR A 54 -7.51 -7.73 3.56
C TYR A 54 -8.94 -7.23 3.29
N LEU A 55 -9.12 -5.92 3.13
CA LEU A 55 -10.43 -5.31 2.84
C LEU A 55 -10.97 -5.76 1.47
N GLU A 56 -10.10 -5.98 0.49
CA GLU A 56 -10.48 -6.59 -0.80
C GLU A 56 -10.97 -8.03 -0.59
N SER A 57 -10.17 -8.85 0.09
CA SER A 57 -10.46 -10.28 0.26
C SER A 57 -11.71 -10.57 1.09
N THR A 58 -12.11 -9.63 1.95
CA THR A 58 -13.33 -9.71 2.76
C THR A 58 -14.56 -9.16 2.05
N GLY A 59 -14.41 -8.58 0.86
CA GLY A 59 -15.50 -7.92 0.12
C GLY A 59 -15.88 -6.54 0.67
N THR A 60 -15.16 -6.02 1.67
CA THR A 60 -15.44 -4.70 2.23
C THR A 60 -15.26 -3.59 1.19
N LEU A 61 -14.21 -3.69 0.36
CA LEU A 61 -13.97 -2.70 -0.70
C LEU A 61 -15.02 -2.72 -1.80
N ASP A 62 -15.73 -3.83 -2.02
CA ASP A 62 -16.82 -3.87 -3.00
C ASP A 62 -18.01 -3.04 -2.53
N VAL A 63 -18.40 -3.17 -1.26
CA VAL A 63 -19.44 -2.34 -0.64
C VAL A 63 -19.05 -0.86 -0.68
N VAL A 64 -17.78 -0.55 -0.38
CA VAL A 64 -17.27 0.83 -0.47
C VAL A 64 -17.40 1.37 -1.90
N ARG A 65 -17.00 0.61 -2.92
CA ARG A 65 -17.08 1.03 -4.33
C ARG A 65 -18.53 1.18 -4.83
N GLU A 66 -19.45 0.36 -4.33
CA GLU A 66 -20.87 0.52 -4.61
C GLU A 66 -21.39 1.84 -4.04
N ARG A 67 -21.05 2.14 -2.77
CA ARG A 67 -21.42 3.40 -2.12
C ARG A 67 -20.76 4.63 -2.75
N GLU A 68 -19.51 4.55 -3.23
CA GLU A 68 -18.85 5.64 -3.93
C GLU A 68 -19.52 6.01 -5.27
N LYS A 69 -20.23 5.06 -5.88
CA LYS A 69 -21.00 5.28 -7.12
C LYS A 69 -22.44 5.70 -6.86
N ASP A 70 -22.88 5.65 -5.61
CA ASP A 70 -24.21 6.08 -5.23
C ASP A 70 -24.30 7.61 -5.32
N ASP A 71 -25.23 8.10 -6.14
CA ASP A 71 -25.54 9.52 -6.34
C ASP A 71 -26.88 9.88 -5.68
N SER A 72 -27.31 9.13 -4.67
CA SER A 72 -28.49 9.46 -3.87
C SER A 72 -28.35 10.75 -3.05
N GLY A 73 -27.18 11.39 -3.09
CA GLY A 73 -26.89 12.64 -2.39
C GLY A 73 -26.57 12.44 -0.91
N PHE A 74 -26.73 13.50 -0.13
CA PHE A 74 -26.41 13.50 1.30
C PHE A 74 -27.65 13.17 2.13
N THR A 75 -27.47 12.31 3.14
CA THR A 75 -28.44 12.10 4.22
C THR A 75 -27.98 12.87 5.46
N ASN A 76 -28.90 13.47 6.21
CA ASN A 76 -28.56 14.08 7.49
C ASN A 76 -28.15 12.97 8.46
N VAL A 77 -27.07 13.16 9.22
CA VAL A 77 -26.55 12.17 10.16
C VAL A 77 -27.59 11.73 11.20
N GLU A 78 -28.53 12.62 11.54
CA GLU A 78 -29.63 12.35 12.48
C GLU A 78 -30.71 11.41 11.90
N ASP A 79 -30.78 11.30 10.58
CA ASP A 79 -31.75 10.46 9.86
C ASP A 79 -31.17 9.08 9.48
N ILE A 80 -29.91 8.79 9.86
CA ILE A 80 -29.23 7.52 9.57
C ILE A 80 -29.66 6.44 10.58
N ASP A 81 -30.21 5.34 10.07
CA ASP A 81 -30.43 4.11 10.85
C ASP A 81 -29.13 3.31 10.96
N TRP A 82 -28.37 3.56 12.03
CA TRP A 82 -27.07 2.93 12.30
C TRP A 82 -27.16 1.42 12.52
N ASP A 83 -28.32 0.90 12.94
CA ASP A 83 -28.50 -0.52 13.26
C ASP A 83 -28.71 -1.39 12.00
N ASN A 84 -28.94 -0.76 10.84
CA ASN A 84 -29.31 -1.44 9.60
C ASN A 84 -28.40 -1.07 8.41
N LEU A 85 -27.14 -0.73 8.71
CA LEU A 85 -26.12 -0.19 7.79
C LEU A 85 -25.10 -1.22 7.31
#